data_AF-A0AAJ2GI08-F1
#
_entry.id   AF-A0AAJ2GI08-F1
#
_cell.length_a   1.000
_cell.length_b   1.000
_cell.length_c   1.000
_cell.angle_alpha   90.00
_cell.angle_beta   90.00
_cell.angle_gamma   90.00
#
_symmetry.space_group_name_H-M   'P 1'
#
loop_
_entity.id
_entity.type
_entity.pdbx_description
1 polymer ?
#
loop_
_entity_poly.entity_id
_entity_poly.type
_entity_poly.pdbx_seq_one_letter_code
_entity_poly.pdbx_strand_id
1 'polypeptide(L)' 'MGELIDKIKGNVNEAIGKAKQHSDNPDTQAEGVAQELKGKAQQTAGKVKGALGDDI' A
#
# COMPACT_ATOMS: atom_id res chain seq x y z
N MET A 1 -7.48 -8.14 -18.84
CA MET A 1 -7.01 -6.86 -19.39
C MET A 1 -6.11 -6.22 -18.35
N GLY A 2 -4.91 -5.78 -18.73
CA GLY A 2 -4.29 -4.67 -18.01
C GLY A 2 -2.98 -4.91 -17.27
N GLU A 3 -2.31 -6.06 -17.34
CA GLU A 3 -1.07 -6.29 -16.55
C GLU A 3 0.01 -5.21 -16.77
N LEU A 4 0.07 -4.64 -17.98
CA LEU A 4 0.91 -3.48 -18.29
C LEU A 4 0.41 -2.18 -17.64
N ILE A 5 -0.90 -1.93 -17.66
CA ILE A 5 -1.53 -0.77 -17.00
C ILE A 5 -1.36 -0.87 -15.48
N ASP A 6 -1.47 -2.07 -14.92
CA ASP A 6 -1.31 -2.34 -13.50
C ASP A 6 0.14 -2.17 -13.05
N LYS A 7 1.12 -2.62 -13.85
CA LYS A 7 2.55 -2.34 -13.62
C LYS A 7 2.87 -0.86 -13.67
N ILE A 8 2.34 -0.13 -14.66
CA ILE A 8 2.55 1.32 -14.78
C ILE A 8 1.96 2.05 -13.56
N LYS A 9 0.73 1.72 -13.17
CA LYS A 9 0.10 2.28 -11.96
C LYS A 9 0.89 1.95 -10.70
N GLY A 10 1.40 0.72 -10.58
CA GLY A 10 2.25 0.30 -9.48
C GLY A 10 3.50 1.17 -9.36
N ASN A 11 4.23 1.34 -10.46
CA ASN A 11 5.45 2.15 -10.48
C ASN A 11 5.18 3.63 -10.23
N VAL A 12 4.08 4.18 -10.76
CA VAL A 12 3.69 5.58 -10.52
C VAL A 12 3.32 5.80 -9.05
N ASN A 13 2.57 4.89 -8.45
CA ASN A 13 2.21 4.99 -7.03
C ASN A 13 3.44 4.84 -6.13
N GLU A 14 4.39 3.97 -6.49
CA GLU A 14 5.64 3.81 -5.76
C GLU A 14 6.53 5.06 -5.85
N ALA A 15 6.60 5.69 -7.03
CA ALA A 15 7.31 6.95 -7.21
C ALA A 15 6.68 8.10 -6.42
N ILE A 16 5.34 8.21 -6.42
CA ILE A 16 4.61 9.21 -5.62
C ILE A 16 4.80 8.94 -4.12
N GLY A 17 4.77 7.67 -3.70
CA GLY A 17 5.02 7.28 -2.32
C GLY A 17 6.42 7.67 -1.86
N LYS A 18 7.45 7.36 -2.65
CA LYS A 18 8.84 7.78 -2.40
C LYS A 18 8.98 9.30 -2.37
N ALA A 19 8.34 10.02 -3.28
CA ALA A 19 8.34 11.48 -3.30
C ALA A 19 7.69 12.08 -2.05
N LYS A 20 6.59 11.49 -1.56
CA LYS A 20 5.96 11.87 -0.30
C LYS A 20 6.82 11.55 0.93
N GLN A 21 7.52 10.41 0.94
CA GLN A 21 8.46 10.05 2.01
C GLN A 21 9.67 10.99 2.07
N HIS A 22 10.09 11.54 0.92
CA HIS A 22 11.13 12.57 0.83
C HIS A 22 10.60 13.99 1.00
N SER A 23 9.31 14.17 1.30
CA SER A 23 8.73 15.48 1.57
C SER A 23 9.13 15.94 2.98
N ASP A 24 9.72 17.13 3.06
CA ASP A 24 10.07 17.81 4.33
C ASP A 24 8.85 18.25 5.15
N ASN A 25 7.62 17.95 4.71
CA ASN A 25 6.41 18.30 5.44
C ASN A 25 6.04 17.21 6.46
N PRO A 26 6.08 17.48 7.78
CA PRO A 26 5.81 16.49 8.83
C PRO A 26 4.39 15.91 8.75
N ASP A 27 3.40 16.67 8.30
CA ASP A 27 2.03 16.18 8.09
C ASP A 27 1.97 15.10 7.01
N THR A 28 2.74 15.28 5.91
CA THR A 28 2.78 14.31 4.81
C THR A 28 3.48 13.01 5.22
N GLN A 29 4.49 13.09 6.09
CA GLN A 29 5.13 11.90 6.66
C GLN A 29 4.19 11.15 7.62
N ALA A 30 3.48 11.88 8.48
CA ALA A 30 2.51 11.29 9.41
C ALA A 30 1.37 10.57 8.65
N GLU A 31 0.82 11.20 7.61
CA GLU A 31 -0.17 10.57 6.73
C GLU A 31 0.40 9.32 6.02
N GLY A 32 1.65 9.37 5.54
CA GLY A 32 2.32 8.23 4.92
C GLY A 32 2.46 7.04 5.88
N VAL A 33 2.91 7.29 7.11
CA VAL A 33 3.02 6.26 8.16
C VAL A 33 1.66 5.67 8.50
N ALA A 34 0.63 6.50 8.65
CA ALA A 34 -0.73 6.06 8.92
C ALA A 34 -1.30 5.18 7.78
N GLN A 35 -1.05 5.57 6.53
CA GLN A 35 -1.47 4.78 5.37
C GLN A 35 -0.73 3.44 5.28
N GLU A 36 0.58 3.40 5.57
CA GLU A 36 1.35 2.15 5.58
C GLU A 36 0.85 1.19 6.69
N LEU A 37 0.60 1.72 7.88
CA LEU A 37 0.02 0.96 8.99
C LEU A 37 -1.35 0.38 8.62
N LYS A 38 -2.22 1.19 8.02
CA LYS A 38 -3.54 0.73 7.56
C LYS A 38 -3.42 -0.34 6.48
N GLY A 39 -2.52 -0.16 5.51
CA GLY A 39 -2.25 -1.14 4.46
C GLY A 39 -1.75 -2.46 5.02
N LYS A 40 -0.77 -2.42 5.94
CA LYS A 40 -0.25 -3.60 6.65
C LYS A 40 -1.35 -4.30 7.46
N ALA A 41 -2.17 -3.54 8.19
CA ALA A 41 -3.28 -4.11 8.96
C ALA A 41 -4.30 -4.81 8.06
N GLN A 42 -4.67 -4.21 6.93
CA GLN A 42 -5.55 -4.82 5.92
C GLN A 42 -4.92 -6.07 5.30
N GLN A 43 -3.62 -6.04 4.99
CA GLN A 43 -2.91 -7.19 4.45
C GLN A 43 -2.86 -8.34 5.46
N THR A 44 -2.58 -8.05 6.73
CA THR A 44 -2.59 -9.05 7.80
C THR A 44 -3.98 -9.61 8.00
N ALA A 45 -5.01 -8.77 8.08
CA ALA A 45 -6.39 -9.22 8.19
C ALA A 45 -6.83 -10.06 6.98
N GLY A 46 -6.43 -9.65 5.76
CA GLY A 46 -6.67 -10.41 4.53
C GLY A 46 -5.93 -11.75 4.51
N LYS A 47 -4.67 -11.80 4.99
CA LYS A 47 -3.90 -13.04 5.13
C LYS A 47 -4.49 -13.97 6.17
N VAL A 48 -4.93 -13.44 7.32
CA VAL A 48 -5.60 -14.23 8.36
C VAL A 48 -6.94 -14.74 7.85
N LYS A 49 -7.73 -13.91 7.16
CA LYS A 49 -9.00 -14.32 6.57
C LYS A 49 -8.81 -15.33 5.45
N GLY A 50 -7.75 -15.20 4.63
CA GLY A 50 -7.37 -16.19 3.63
C GLY A 50 -6.92 -17.49 4.30
N ALA A 51 -5.97 -17.45 5.24
CA ALA A 51 -5.50 -18.65 5.93
C ALA A 51 -6.60 -19.38 6.73
N LEU A 52 -7.68 -18.70 7.14
CA LEU A 52 -8.82 -19.28 7.85
C LEU A 52 -10.04 -19.56 6.96
N GLY A 53 -10.05 -19.08 5.72
CA GLY A 53 -11.22 -19.07 4.83
C GLY A 53 -10.96 -19.50 3.40
N ASP A 54 -9.71 -19.79 3.05
CA ASP A 54 -9.25 -20.39 1.78
C ASP A 54 -9.17 -21.93 1.89
N ASP A 55 -9.75 -22.50 2.96
CA ASP A 55 -10.08 -23.94 3.11
C ASP A 55 -11.56 -24.22 2.73
N ILE A 56 -12.15 -23.43 1.82
CA ILE A 56 -13.44 -23.72 1.15
C ILE A 56 -13.30 -23.56 -0.37
#